data_AF-A0A4P2QI43-F1
#
_entry.id   AF-A0A4P2QI43-F1
#
_cell.length_a   1.000
_cell.length_b   1.000
_cell.length_c   1.000
_cell.angle_alpha   90.00
_cell.angle_beta   90.00
_cell.angle_gamma   90.00
#
_symmetry.space_group_name_H-M   'P 1'
#
loop_
_entity.id
_entity.type
_entity.pdbx_description
1 polymer ?
#
loop_
_entity_poly.entity_id
_entity_poly.type
_entity_poly.pdbx_seq_one_letter_code
_entity_poly.pdbx_strand_id
1 'polypeptide(L)'
;MTIRASHLSTAALLALGACLPSETRPEPGELVYTLSGAADVLGGVQSSDGWSIEFSRFLLAASFVSTHESSACAVAALADTPTLVDVRVPGNHEVGRVLATGECGFTYHVGPLPPREHYDVEEWLGPGVTEEDLALVESLTTGAYVEGEATKGAVTKVFRWPFFIHDFCSGGSLWGAGDGAGPTIRVRSGATERVDLAIRGDHLFFDRMDEAAAQVRFDPIAGADTDPAYGNADGEVTREELMNVPLSAVARADGAYSSEWPLDLATWMDMRMANVGHLNGTEACSSLDLE
;
A
#
# COMPACT_ATOMS: atom_id res chain seq x y z
N MET A 1 -62.46 -14.23 -73.69
CA MET A 1 -61.22 -13.44 -73.61
C MET A 1 -60.97 -13.11 -72.15
N THR A 2 -59.91 -13.71 -71.63
CA THR A 2 -59.45 -13.73 -70.23
C THR A 2 -58.65 -12.47 -69.94
N ILE A 3 -59.00 -11.74 -68.87
CA ILE A 3 -58.17 -10.65 -68.33
C ILE A 3 -57.80 -11.03 -66.89
N ARG A 4 -56.49 -11.18 -66.68
CA ARG A 4 -55.84 -11.62 -65.43
C ARG A 4 -55.92 -10.53 -64.37
N ALA A 5 -56.27 -10.93 -63.15
CA ALA A 5 -56.11 -10.12 -61.95
C ALA A 5 -54.64 -10.14 -61.50
N SER A 6 -54.07 -8.95 -61.33
CA SER A 6 -52.70 -8.75 -60.82
C SER A 6 -52.74 -8.68 -59.30
N HIS A 7 -52.23 -9.73 -58.64
CA HIS A 7 -51.95 -9.70 -57.20
C HIS A 7 -50.62 -8.98 -56.96
N LEU A 8 -50.67 -7.80 -56.32
CA LEU A 8 -49.52 -7.14 -55.73
C LEU A 8 -49.22 -7.83 -54.39
N SER A 9 -48.19 -8.68 -54.37
CA SER A 9 -47.63 -9.24 -53.13
C SER A 9 -46.95 -8.14 -52.34
N THR A 10 -47.51 -7.79 -51.18
CA THR A 10 -46.86 -6.98 -50.16
C THR A 10 -45.84 -7.86 -49.44
N ALA A 11 -44.55 -7.67 -49.71
CA ALA A 11 -43.48 -8.31 -48.95
C ALA A 11 -43.35 -7.60 -47.59
N ALA A 12 -43.77 -8.27 -46.52
CA ALA A 12 -43.49 -7.86 -45.16
C ALA A 12 -41.98 -8.03 -44.90
N LEU A 13 -41.27 -6.92 -44.71
CA LEU A 13 -39.93 -6.94 -44.12
C LEU A 13 -40.06 -7.44 -42.68
N LEU A 14 -39.67 -8.70 -42.45
CA LEU A 14 -39.31 -9.19 -41.12
C LEU A 14 -38.05 -8.43 -40.69
N ALA A 15 -38.20 -7.48 -39.78
CA ALA A 15 -37.07 -6.93 -39.03
C ALA A 15 -36.45 -8.08 -38.22
N LEU A 16 -35.36 -8.64 -38.73
CA LEU A 16 -34.46 -9.50 -37.98
C LEU A 16 -33.92 -8.65 -36.82
N GLY A 17 -34.45 -8.89 -35.62
CA GLY A 17 -33.78 -8.49 -34.40
C GLY A 17 -32.43 -9.19 -34.35
N ALA A 18 -31.39 -8.50 -34.84
CA ALA A 18 -30.01 -8.88 -34.62
C ALA A 18 -29.76 -8.73 -33.12
N CYS A 19 -30.10 -9.77 -32.36
CA CYS A 19 -29.46 -10.01 -31.08
C CYS A 19 -27.97 -10.05 -31.38
N LEU A 20 -27.21 -9.14 -30.78
CA LEU A 20 -25.75 -9.21 -30.75
C LEU A 20 -25.37 -10.67 -30.44
N PRO A 21 -24.35 -11.24 -31.11
CA PRO A 21 -23.91 -12.60 -30.79
C PRO A 21 -23.70 -12.68 -29.28
N SER A 22 -24.31 -13.69 -28.65
CA SER A 22 -24.16 -13.93 -27.21
C SER A 22 -22.67 -13.87 -26.89
N GLU A 23 -22.27 -13.01 -25.94
CA GLU A 23 -20.91 -12.94 -25.39
C GLU A 23 -20.36 -14.36 -25.23
N THR A 24 -19.49 -14.79 -26.15
CA THR A 24 -18.83 -16.09 -26.09
C THR A 24 -17.51 -16.01 -25.34
N ARG A 25 -17.18 -14.84 -24.78
CA ARG A 25 -16.01 -14.68 -23.92
C ARG A 25 -16.27 -15.41 -22.61
N PRO A 26 -15.28 -16.13 -22.07
CA PRO A 26 -15.38 -16.68 -20.73
C PRO A 26 -15.74 -15.56 -19.74
N GLU A 27 -16.60 -15.87 -18.78
CA GLU A 27 -16.88 -14.96 -17.68
C GLU A 27 -15.56 -14.64 -16.96
N PRO A 28 -15.20 -13.35 -16.79
CA PRO A 28 -13.97 -13.01 -16.10
C PRO A 28 -14.02 -13.52 -14.66
N GLY A 29 -12.85 -13.81 -14.08
CA GLY A 29 -12.72 -13.91 -12.64
C GLY A 29 -12.70 -12.52 -12.01
N GLU A 30 -12.76 -12.50 -10.69
CA GLU A 30 -12.68 -11.31 -9.87
C GLU A 30 -11.42 -11.39 -9.01
N LEU A 31 -10.71 -10.26 -8.92
CA LEU A 31 -9.56 -10.08 -8.06
C LEU A 31 -9.86 -8.91 -7.12
N VAL A 32 -9.80 -9.17 -5.82
CA VAL A 32 -10.02 -8.15 -4.77
C VAL A 32 -8.70 -7.90 -4.06
N TYR A 33 -8.31 -6.63 -4.02
CA TYR A 33 -7.11 -6.16 -3.36
C TYR A 33 -7.44 -5.59 -2.00
N THR A 34 -6.68 -5.99 -0.98
CA THR A 34 -6.91 -5.56 0.40
C THR A 34 -5.65 -5.09 1.11
N LEU A 35 -5.83 -4.22 2.09
CA LEU A 35 -4.81 -3.83 3.06
C LEU A 35 -5.18 -4.37 4.44
N SER A 36 -4.19 -4.84 5.20
CA SER A 36 -4.38 -5.29 6.58
C SER A 36 -3.18 -4.93 7.46
N GLY A 37 -3.39 -4.84 8.77
CA GLY A 37 -2.29 -4.71 9.74
C GLY A 37 -1.90 -6.07 10.30
N ALA A 38 -0.60 -6.34 10.35
CA ALA A 38 -0.06 -7.52 10.99
C ALA A 38 -0.15 -7.43 12.53
N ALA A 39 0.18 -8.53 13.21
CA ALA A 39 0.02 -8.64 14.66
C ALA A 39 0.80 -7.57 15.45
N ASP A 40 1.93 -7.10 14.92
CA ASP A 40 2.78 -6.08 15.52
C ASP A 40 2.23 -4.65 15.36
N VAL A 41 1.43 -4.39 14.32
CA VAL A 41 0.65 -3.14 14.19
C VAL A 41 -0.49 -3.11 15.21
N LEU A 42 -1.15 -4.26 15.42
CA LEU A 42 -2.31 -4.38 16.31
C LEU A 42 -1.95 -4.52 17.79
N GLY A 43 -0.85 -5.21 18.08
CA GLY A 43 -0.42 -5.58 19.43
C GLY A 43 0.85 -4.87 19.92
N GLY A 44 1.47 -4.04 19.07
CA GLY A 44 2.71 -3.34 19.37
C GLY A 44 3.97 -4.15 19.07
N VAL A 45 5.11 -3.47 19.17
CA VAL A 45 6.45 -3.99 18.87
C VAL A 45 7.30 -3.97 20.12
N GLN A 46 8.09 -5.01 20.35
CA GLN A 46 9.16 -5.00 21.36
C GLN A 46 10.50 -4.82 20.67
N SER A 47 11.25 -3.80 21.07
CA SER A 47 12.58 -3.56 20.53
C SER A 47 13.65 -4.34 21.29
N SER A 48 14.76 -4.60 20.60
CA SER A 48 15.91 -5.34 21.12
C SER A 48 16.65 -4.57 22.21
N ASP A 49 16.48 -3.25 22.23
CA ASP A 49 17.02 -2.32 23.21
C ASP A 49 16.01 -1.99 24.34
N GLY A 50 14.88 -2.70 24.41
CA GLY A 50 14.00 -2.72 25.59
C GLY A 50 12.89 -1.66 25.60
N TRP A 51 12.51 -1.14 24.44
CA TRP A 51 11.33 -0.30 24.27
C TRP A 51 10.10 -1.15 23.91
N SER A 52 8.95 -0.73 24.43
CA SER A 52 7.63 -1.17 23.99
C SER A 52 7.04 -0.07 23.12
N ILE A 53 6.70 -0.38 21.87
CA ILE A 53 6.19 0.57 20.87
C ILE A 53 4.74 0.20 20.56
N GLU A 54 3.83 1.16 20.61
CA GLU A 54 2.42 0.99 20.30
C GLU A 54 1.98 2.04 19.27
N PHE A 55 1.14 1.61 18.32
CA PHE A 55 0.60 2.50 17.28
C PHE A 55 -0.78 3.01 17.67
N SER A 56 -0.96 4.32 17.60
CA SER A 56 -2.24 5.01 17.81
C SER A 56 -2.92 5.39 16.49
N ARG A 57 -2.16 5.48 15.38
CA ARG A 57 -2.67 5.53 14.00
C ARG A 57 -1.67 4.87 13.05
N PHE A 58 -2.16 4.11 12.08
CA PHE A 58 -1.35 3.67 10.94
C PHE A 58 -2.18 3.81 9.67
N LEU A 59 -2.23 5.04 9.16
CA LEU A 59 -3.05 5.42 8.03
C LEU A 59 -2.30 5.17 6.72
N LEU A 60 -2.96 4.51 5.76
CA LEU A 60 -2.46 4.31 4.40
C LEU A 60 -3.48 4.85 3.40
N ALA A 61 -3.05 5.79 2.58
CA ALA A 61 -3.79 6.31 1.44
C ALA A 61 -3.53 5.42 0.21
N ALA A 62 -4.37 4.42 0.01
CA ALA A 62 -4.35 3.61 -1.20
C ALA A 62 -4.95 4.45 -2.34
N SER A 63 -4.09 5.05 -3.17
CA SER A 63 -4.54 5.89 -4.29
C SER A 63 -5.25 5.03 -5.34
N PHE A 64 -4.65 3.89 -5.70
CA PHE A 64 -5.21 2.86 -6.57
C PHE A 64 -4.34 1.59 -6.51
N VAL A 65 -4.83 0.49 -7.10
CA VAL A 65 -4.03 -0.71 -7.35
C VAL A 65 -4.01 -0.96 -8.86
N SER A 66 -2.83 -1.04 -9.45
CA SER A 66 -2.73 -1.37 -10.88
C SER A 66 -2.74 -2.89 -11.05
N THR A 67 -3.50 -3.37 -12.04
CA THR A 67 -3.38 -4.74 -12.57
C THR A 67 -2.81 -4.64 -13.97
N HIS A 68 -1.66 -5.29 -14.20
CA HIS A 68 -0.92 -5.18 -15.45
C HIS A 68 -1.53 -6.09 -16.53
N GLU A 69 -2.17 -5.48 -17.54
CA GLU A 69 -2.64 -6.20 -18.72
C GLU A 69 -1.45 -6.73 -19.53
N SER A 70 -1.53 -7.99 -19.97
CA SER A 70 -0.45 -8.62 -20.74
C SER A 70 -0.99 -9.75 -21.62
N SER A 71 -0.13 -10.40 -22.41
CA SER A 71 -0.52 -11.63 -23.12
C SER A 71 -0.94 -12.76 -22.17
N ALA A 72 -0.56 -12.68 -20.89
CA ALA A 72 -0.91 -13.63 -19.84
C ALA A 72 -2.11 -13.18 -18.99
N CYS A 73 -2.46 -11.89 -18.97
CA CYS A 73 -3.56 -11.32 -18.19
C CYS A 73 -4.53 -10.51 -19.07
N ALA A 74 -5.78 -10.97 -19.16
CA ALA A 74 -6.86 -10.22 -19.79
C ALA A 74 -7.65 -9.46 -18.72
N VAL A 75 -7.54 -8.14 -18.70
CA VAL A 75 -8.32 -7.26 -17.81
C VAL A 75 -9.61 -6.86 -18.53
N ALA A 76 -10.76 -7.07 -17.89
CA ALA A 76 -12.08 -6.78 -18.43
C ALA A 76 -12.69 -5.49 -17.85
N ALA A 77 -12.44 -5.22 -16.57
CA ALA A 77 -12.88 -4.00 -15.89
C ALA A 77 -12.01 -3.74 -14.64
N LEU A 78 -11.88 -2.46 -14.30
CA LEU A 78 -11.17 -1.97 -13.11
C LEU A 78 -12.14 -1.10 -12.30
N ALA A 79 -12.17 -1.30 -10.98
CA ALA A 79 -12.87 -0.46 -10.04
C ALA A 79 -11.85 0.01 -8.99
N ASP A 80 -11.24 1.15 -9.29
CA ASP A 80 -10.21 1.76 -8.47
C ASP A 80 -10.81 2.98 -7.78
N THR A 81 -11.06 2.85 -6.47
CA THR A 81 -11.54 3.95 -5.64
C THR A 81 -10.43 4.30 -4.65
N PRO A 82 -9.89 5.53 -4.70
CA PRO A 82 -8.94 5.98 -3.69
C PRO A 82 -9.53 5.79 -2.30
N THR A 83 -8.80 5.10 -1.43
CA THR A 83 -9.29 4.70 -0.11
C THR A 83 -8.22 4.98 0.95
N LEU A 84 -8.59 5.71 2.00
CA LEU A 84 -7.79 5.86 3.21
C LEU A 84 -8.17 4.77 4.21
N VAL A 85 -7.21 4.01 4.71
CA VAL A 85 -7.45 2.93 5.70
C VAL A 85 -6.59 3.13 6.95
N ASP A 86 -7.12 2.82 8.14
CA ASP A 86 -6.30 2.60 9.35
C ASP A 86 -6.06 1.10 9.49
N VAL A 87 -4.86 0.63 9.19
CA VAL A 87 -4.53 -0.80 9.25
C VAL A 87 -4.49 -1.36 10.67
N ARG A 88 -4.64 -0.50 11.69
CA ARG A 88 -4.87 -0.96 13.07
C ARG A 88 -6.29 -1.48 13.31
N VAL A 89 -7.24 -1.22 12.41
CA VAL A 89 -8.55 -1.87 12.48
C VAL A 89 -8.38 -3.31 12.00
N PRO A 90 -8.69 -4.33 12.83
CA PRO A 90 -8.52 -5.72 12.42
C PRO A 90 -9.38 -6.08 11.22
N GLY A 91 -8.79 -6.81 10.26
CA GLY A 91 -9.46 -7.30 9.06
C GLY A 91 -8.74 -6.89 7.78
N ASN A 92 -9.27 -7.37 6.66
CA ASN A 92 -8.81 -7.03 5.32
C ASN A 92 -9.72 -5.94 4.77
N HIS A 93 -9.15 -4.77 4.47
CA HIS A 93 -9.87 -3.60 3.97
C HIS A 93 -9.72 -3.53 2.45
N GLU A 94 -10.83 -3.58 1.72
CA GLU A 94 -10.83 -3.52 0.26
C GLU A 94 -10.37 -2.14 -0.22
N VAL A 95 -9.42 -2.13 -1.16
CA VAL A 95 -8.86 -0.91 -1.76
C VAL A 95 -8.88 -0.93 -3.29
N GLY A 96 -9.32 -2.03 -3.88
CA GLY A 96 -9.42 -2.18 -5.32
C GLY A 96 -10.06 -3.49 -5.72
N ARG A 97 -10.71 -3.49 -6.89
CA ARG A 97 -11.34 -4.67 -7.45
C ARG A 97 -11.21 -4.68 -8.96
N VAL A 98 -10.89 -5.84 -9.50
CA VAL A 98 -10.62 -6.02 -10.92
C VAL A 98 -11.31 -7.27 -11.44
N LEU A 99 -11.94 -7.14 -12.60
CA LEU A 99 -12.39 -8.30 -13.37
C LEU A 99 -11.28 -8.68 -14.34
N ALA A 100 -10.68 -9.85 -14.17
CA ALA A 100 -9.59 -10.32 -15.01
C ALA A 100 -9.62 -11.83 -15.19
N THR A 101 -8.87 -12.34 -16.15
CA THR A 101 -8.60 -13.77 -16.29
C THR A 101 -7.20 -13.95 -16.83
N GLY A 102 -6.41 -14.80 -16.18
CA GLY A 102 -5.01 -14.89 -16.56
C GLY A 102 -4.07 -14.98 -15.38
N GLU A 103 -2.80 -14.82 -15.68
CA GLU A 103 -1.74 -14.56 -14.70
C GLU A 103 -1.43 -13.07 -14.74
N CYS A 104 -1.84 -12.36 -13.69
CA CYS A 104 -1.88 -10.92 -13.63
C CYS A 104 -0.87 -10.39 -12.62
N GLY A 105 0.05 -9.54 -13.09
CA GLY A 105 0.89 -8.74 -12.21
C GLY A 105 0.08 -7.60 -11.60
N PHE A 106 0.53 -7.08 -10.47
CA PHE A 106 -0.13 -5.97 -9.80
C PHE A 106 0.82 -5.09 -9.01
N THR A 107 0.40 -3.87 -8.69
CA THR A 107 1.16 -2.95 -7.84
C THR A 107 0.21 -2.13 -6.98
N TYR A 108 0.48 -2.06 -5.68
CA TYR A 108 -0.24 -1.18 -4.76
C TYR A 108 0.40 0.20 -4.78
N HIS A 109 -0.37 1.24 -5.10
CA HIS A 109 0.09 2.62 -5.07
C HIS A 109 -0.42 3.30 -3.80
N VAL A 110 0.46 3.41 -2.80
CA VAL A 110 0.18 4.14 -1.56
C VAL A 110 0.83 5.51 -1.65
N GLY A 111 0.02 6.55 -1.74
CA GLY A 111 0.49 7.90 -2.05
C GLY A 111 -0.59 8.95 -1.77
N PRO A 112 -0.26 10.25 -1.95
CA PRO A 112 -1.22 11.33 -1.75
C PRO A 112 -2.49 11.04 -2.54
N LEU A 113 -3.63 11.10 -1.85
CA LEU A 113 -4.90 10.89 -2.53
C LEU A 113 -5.15 12.06 -3.49
N PRO A 114 -5.75 11.79 -4.66
CA PRO A 114 -6.05 12.85 -5.61
C PRO A 114 -7.15 13.79 -5.06
N PRO A 115 -7.35 14.97 -5.65
CA PRO A 115 -8.42 15.86 -5.20
C PRO A 115 -9.81 15.22 -5.33
N ARG A 116 -10.60 15.22 -4.25
CA ARG A 116 -11.94 14.59 -4.19
C ARG A 116 -12.90 15.10 -5.28
N GLU A 117 -12.78 16.37 -5.67
CA GLU A 117 -13.59 17.00 -6.72
C GLU A 117 -13.47 16.34 -8.10
N HIS A 118 -12.47 15.48 -8.31
CA HIS A 118 -12.29 14.72 -9.54
C HIS A 118 -12.95 13.34 -9.52
N TYR A 119 -13.56 12.92 -8.40
CA TYR A 119 -14.14 11.60 -8.23
C TYR A 119 -15.58 11.68 -7.74
N ASP A 120 -16.46 10.92 -8.38
CA ASP A 120 -17.86 10.74 -7.99
C ASP A 120 -18.01 9.46 -7.17
N VAL A 121 -17.35 9.41 -6.02
CA VAL A 121 -17.40 8.25 -5.12
C VAL A 121 -17.84 8.69 -3.72
N GLU A 122 -18.79 7.94 -3.16
CA GLU A 122 -19.47 8.30 -1.91
C GLU A 122 -18.60 8.05 -0.67
N GLU A 123 -17.58 7.19 -0.74
CA GLU A 123 -16.82 6.75 0.44
C GLU A 123 -15.33 6.56 0.13
N TRP A 124 -14.49 7.50 0.57
CA TRP A 124 -13.02 7.42 0.55
C TRP A 124 -12.46 6.84 1.85
N LEU A 125 -13.31 6.70 2.86
CA LEU A 125 -12.91 6.37 4.22
C LEU A 125 -13.16 4.89 4.45
N GLY A 126 -12.07 4.14 4.56
CA GLY A 126 -12.11 2.76 5.04
C GLY A 126 -12.46 2.69 6.53
N PRO A 127 -12.63 1.47 7.06
CA PRO A 127 -12.96 1.26 8.47
C PRO A 127 -11.99 1.95 9.43
N GLY A 128 -12.54 2.64 10.43
CA GLY A 128 -11.79 3.32 11.50
C GLY A 128 -11.15 4.65 11.12
N VAL A 129 -11.34 5.11 9.88
CA VAL A 129 -10.85 6.41 9.42
C VAL A 129 -11.93 7.47 9.58
N THR A 130 -11.54 8.65 10.03
CA THR A 130 -12.43 9.82 10.15
C THR A 130 -12.13 10.87 9.08
N GLU A 131 -13.04 11.83 8.89
CA GLU A 131 -12.78 13.01 8.02
C GLU A 131 -11.60 13.87 8.56
N GLU A 132 -11.32 13.84 9.87
CA GLU A 132 -10.15 14.52 10.45
C GLU A 132 -8.85 13.84 10.02
N ASP A 133 -8.83 12.51 9.98
CA ASP A 133 -7.68 11.74 9.50
C ASP A 133 -7.44 11.98 8.01
N LEU A 134 -8.51 12.06 7.21
CA LEU A 134 -8.41 12.42 5.79
C LEU A 134 -7.85 13.84 5.61
N ALA A 135 -8.40 14.83 6.32
CA ALA A 135 -7.91 16.20 6.24
C ALA A 135 -6.43 16.31 6.67
N LEU A 136 -6.01 15.53 7.66
CA LEU A 136 -4.61 15.44 8.09
C LEU A 136 -3.72 14.93 6.95
N VAL A 137 -4.04 13.77 6.37
CA VAL A 137 -3.26 13.14 5.28
C VAL A 137 -3.21 14.04 4.04
N GLU A 138 -4.32 14.67 3.67
CA GLU A 138 -4.38 15.64 2.58
C GLU A 138 -3.50 16.86 2.87
N SER A 139 -3.58 17.43 4.08
CA SER A 139 -2.79 18.62 4.45
C SER A 139 -1.28 18.38 4.43
N LEU A 140 -0.85 17.15 4.74
CA LEU A 140 0.54 16.73 4.71
C LEU A 140 1.00 16.28 3.32
N THR A 141 0.07 16.13 2.36
CA THR A 141 0.35 15.59 1.02
C THR A 141 1.14 14.28 1.12
N THR A 142 0.64 13.36 1.95
CA THR A 142 1.36 12.13 2.34
C THR A 142 0.57 10.88 1.91
N GLY A 143 1.28 9.77 1.72
CA GLY A 143 0.70 8.46 1.37
C GLY A 143 0.51 7.57 2.59
N ALA A 144 1.30 7.80 3.63
CA ALA A 144 1.08 7.19 4.93
C ALA A 144 1.29 8.19 6.06
N TYR A 145 0.61 7.92 7.18
CA TYR A 145 0.78 8.64 8.42
C TYR A 145 0.81 7.64 9.58
N VAL A 146 1.91 7.64 10.33
CA VAL A 146 2.11 6.73 11.45
C VAL A 146 2.25 7.55 12.73
N GLU A 147 1.41 7.23 13.71
CA GLU A 147 1.45 7.84 15.04
C GLU A 147 1.53 6.74 16.10
N GLY A 148 2.30 6.99 17.14
CA GLY A 148 2.42 6.05 18.25
C GLY A 148 3.23 6.59 19.41
N GLU A 149 3.42 5.71 20.38
CA GLU A 149 4.19 5.95 21.59
C GLU A 149 5.19 4.81 21.78
N ALA A 150 6.39 5.13 22.26
CA ALA A 150 7.37 4.16 22.70
C ALA A 150 7.73 4.41 24.16
N THR A 151 7.81 3.34 24.96
CA THR A 151 8.13 3.41 26.39
C THR A 151 9.30 2.51 26.78
N LYS A 152 10.19 3.03 27.64
CA LYS A 152 11.29 2.27 28.27
C LYS A 152 11.46 2.71 29.71
N GLY A 153 11.02 1.88 30.65
CA GLY A 153 11.01 2.21 32.08
C GLY A 153 10.09 3.39 32.37
N ALA A 154 10.66 4.54 32.76
CA ALA A 154 9.90 5.77 33.03
C ALA A 154 9.96 6.78 31.87
N VAL A 155 10.66 6.45 30.78
CA VAL A 155 10.78 7.32 29.60
C VAL A 155 9.69 6.95 28.61
N THR A 156 9.00 7.97 28.12
CA THR A 156 8.00 7.89 27.06
C THR A 156 8.41 8.83 25.93
N LYS A 157 8.27 8.38 24.68
CA LYS A 157 8.44 9.17 23.47
C LYS A 157 7.20 9.02 22.60
N VAL A 158 6.69 10.11 22.06
CA VAL A 158 5.61 10.12 21.08
C VAL A 158 6.21 10.34 19.69
N PHE A 159 5.58 9.80 18.65
CA PHE A 159 6.00 10.07 17.28
C PHE A 159 4.80 10.26 16.34
N ARG A 160 4.99 11.14 15.35
CA ARG A 160 4.01 11.50 14.30
C ARG A 160 4.73 11.69 12.98
N TRP A 161 4.70 10.68 12.12
CA TRP A 161 5.53 10.64 10.93
C TRP A 161 4.71 10.50 9.65
N PRO A 162 4.75 11.52 8.76
CA PRO A 162 4.26 11.37 7.39
C PRO A 162 5.32 10.75 6.47
N PHE A 163 4.86 9.85 5.60
CA PHE A 163 5.63 9.23 4.52
C PHE A 163 4.97 9.47 3.16
N PHE A 164 5.72 10.03 2.22
CA PHE A 164 5.17 10.62 1.00
C PHE A 164 4.53 9.59 0.05
N ILE A 165 5.29 8.68 -0.55
CA ILE A 165 4.79 7.76 -1.59
C ILE A 165 5.57 6.45 -1.50
N HIS A 166 4.85 5.34 -1.52
CA HIS A 166 5.41 4.01 -1.61
C HIS A 166 4.55 3.14 -2.54
N ASP A 167 5.19 2.66 -3.61
CA ASP A 167 4.66 1.55 -4.36
C ASP A 167 5.08 0.25 -3.67
N PHE A 168 4.14 -0.66 -3.49
CA PHE A 168 4.41 -2.01 -2.99
C PHE A 168 4.12 -3.02 -4.09
N CYS A 169 4.88 -4.11 -4.08
CA CYS A 169 4.80 -5.14 -5.11
C CYS A 169 5.08 -4.64 -6.54
N SER A 170 5.74 -3.50 -6.71
CA SER A 170 6.25 -3.12 -8.03
C SER A 170 7.53 -3.90 -8.28
N GLY A 171 7.74 -4.42 -9.49
CA GLY A 171 8.98 -5.10 -9.87
C GLY A 171 10.20 -4.18 -9.99
N GLY A 172 10.21 -3.04 -9.29
CA GLY A 172 11.29 -2.06 -9.30
C GLY A 172 11.01 -0.90 -10.24
N SER A 173 10.63 0.26 -9.69
CA SER A 173 10.56 1.53 -10.42
C SER A 173 11.94 2.18 -10.59
N LEU A 174 12.95 1.76 -9.83
CA LEU A 174 14.26 2.42 -9.77
C LEU A 174 15.30 1.89 -10.77
N TRP A 175 15.09 0.73 -11.42
CA TRP A 175 16.15 0.08 -12.23
C TRP A 175 15.68 -0.54 -13.57
N GLY A 176 14.62 0.00 -14.16
CA GLY A 176 14.24 -0.34 -15.54
C GLY A 176 13.60 -1.72 -15.72
N ALA A 177 13.00 -2.25 -14.66
CA ALA A 177 12.10 -3.37 -14.79
C ALA A 177 10.86 -2.94 -15.58
N GLY A 178 10.45 -3.74 -16.55
CA GLY A 178 9.28 -3.42 -17.37
C GLY A 178 7.99 -3.52 -16.55
N ASP A 179 6.94 -2.84 -17.02
CA ASP A 179 5.57 -3.05 -16.56
C ASP A 179 5.26 -4.57 -16.55
N GLY A 180 4.96 -5.14 -15.39
CA GLY A 180 4.74 -6.57 -15.20
C GLY A 180 5.89 -7.37 -14.56
N ALA A 181 7.01 -6.74 -14.23
CA ALA A 181 7.93 -7.28 -13.22
C ALA A 181 7.28 -7.15 -11.84
N GLY A 182 7.46 -8.15 -10.97
CA GLY A 182 6.81 -8.24 -9.66
C GLY A 182 6.00 -9.54 -9.49
N PRO A 183 5.33 -9.73 -8.34
CA PRO A 183 4.51 -10.92 -8.11
C PRO A 183 3.31 -10.97 -9.07
N THR A 184 2.93 -12.19 -9.45
CA THR A 184 1.73 -12.44 -10.26
C THR A 184 0.72 -13.26 -9.47
N ILE A 185 -0.56 -13.07 -9.78
CA ILE A 185 -1.64 -13.93 -9.30
C ILE A 185 -2.40 -14.55 -10.47
N ARG A 186 -2.71 -15.84 -10.34
CA ARG A 186 -3.57 -16.55 -11.30
C ARG A 186 -5.05 -16.31 -10.99
N VAL A 187 -5.72 -15.54 -11.83
CA VAL A 187 -7.18 -15.31 -11.79
C VAL A 187 -7.89 -16.30 -12.70
N ARG A 188 -8.78 -17.11 -12.12
CA ARG A 188 -9.57 -18.11 -12.85
C ARG A 188 -10.95 -17.56 -13.23
N SER A 189 -11.42 -17.92 -14.41
CA SER A 189 -12.77 -17.56 -14.90
C SER A 189 -13.84 -17.93 -13.88
N GLY A 190 -14.72 -16.97 -13.55
CA GLY A 190 -15.80 -17.12 -12.57
C GLY A 190 -15.36 -17.32 -11.11
N ALA A 191 -14.07 -17.21 -10.79
CA ALA A 191 -13.57 -17.29 -9.42
C ALA A 191 -13.30 -15.90 -8.85
N THR A 192 -13.49 -15.73 -7.53
CA THR A 192 -13.00 -14.57 -6.78
C THR A 192 -11.70 -14.95 -6.08
N GLU A 193 -10.60 -14.34 -6.49
CA GLU A 193 -9.30 -14.42 -5.82
C GLU A 193 -9.10 -13.16 -4.97
N ARG A 194 -8.34 -13.28 -3.88
CA ARG A 194 -7.99 -12.15 -3.00
C ARG A 194 -6.48 -12.04 -2.87
N VAL A 195 -6.00 -10.82 -2.88
CA VAL A 195 -4.61 -10.48 -2.62
C VAL A 195 -4.57 -9.47 -1.50
N ASP A 196 -3.85 -9.79 -0.44
CA ASP A 196 -3.67 -8.89 0.69
C ASP A 196 -2.25 -8.35 0.73
N LEU A 197 -2.12 -7.04 0.97
CA LEU A 197 -0.87 -6.43 1.41
C LEU A 197 -0.95 -6.23 2.92
N ALA A 198 -0.32 -7.13 3.65
CA ALA A 198 -0.23 -7.07 5.10
C ALA A 198 0.91 -6.14 5.52
N ILE A 199 0.61 -5.19 6.40
CA ILE A 199 1.54 -4.15 6.82
C ILE A 199 2.18 -4.54 8.15
N ARG A 200 3.51 -4.58 8.18
CA ARG A 200 4.33 -4.87 9.35
C ARG A 200 4.99 -3.59 9.87
N GLY A 201 4.52 -3.11 11.01
CA GLY A 201 5.02 -1.89 11.65
C GLY A 201 6.40 -2.04 12.26
N ASP A 202 6.81 -3.24 12.71
CA ASP A 202 8.14 -3.50 13.25
C ASP A 202 9.27 -3.22 12.25
N HIS A 203 8.99 -3.34 10.94
CA HIS A 203 9.95 -3.11 9.87
C HIS A 203 10.45 -1.66 9.83
N LEU A 204 9.64 -0.70 10.28
CA LEU A 204 10.03 0.72 10.40
C LEU A 204 11.24 0.92 11.31
N PHE A 205 11.44 0.00 12.25
CA PHE A 205 12.43 0.11 13.33
C PHE A 205 13.63 -0.83 13.14
N PHE A 206 13.73 -1.50 11.99
CA PHE A 206 14.87 -2.40 11.73
C PHE A 206 16.15 -1.61 11.48
N ASP A 207 17.25 -2.08 12.05
CA ASP A 207 18.60 -1.51 11.87
C ASP A 207 19.32 -2.01 10.60
N ARG A 208 18.74 -2.96 9.86
CA ARG A 208 19.33 -3.54 8.63
C ARG A 208 18.28 -3.77 7.55
N MET A 209 18.73 -3.81 6.29
CA MET A 209 17.90 -4.21 5.16
C MET A 209 17.70 -5.73 5.10
N ASP A 210 18.75 -6.50 5.40
CA ASP A 210 18.65 -7.96 5.58
C ASP A 210 17.80 -8.28 6.81
N GLU A 211 16.54 -8.63 6.58
CA GLU A 211 15.56 -8.93 7.63
C GLU A 211 15.99 -10.11 8.51
N ALA A 212 16.70 -11.10 7.96
CA ALA A 212 17.16 -12.25 8.73
C ALA A 212 18.21 -11.86 9.78
N ALA A 213 18.92 -10.76 9.56
CA ALA A 213 19.94 -10.22 10.46
C ALA A 213 19.49 -8.94 11.19
N ALA A 214 18.31 -8.41 10.87
CA ALA A 214 17.80 -7.15 11.40
C ALA A 214 17.32 -7.28 12.84
N GLN A 215 17.40 -6.17 13.56
CA GLN A 215 16.89 -6.02 14.91
C GLN A 215 16.04 -4.75 14.99
N VAL A 216 14.92 -4.84 15.71
CA VAL A 216 14.11 -3.67 16.06
C VAL A 216 14.89 -2.81 17.05
N ARG A 217 15.10 -1.54 16.74
CA ARG A 217 15.82 -0.55 17.56
C ARG A 217 15.00 0.72 17.73
N PHE A 218 15.02 1.28 18.93
CA PHE A 218 14.39 2.56 19.22
C PHE A 218 15.26 3.49 20.07
N ASP A 219 16.34 3.01 20.70
CA ASP A 219 17.29 3.88 21.42
C ASP A 219 17.84 5.00 20.51
N PRO A 220 18.29 4.74 19.27
CA PRO A 220 18.75 5.80 18.37
C PRO A 220 17.66 6.81 17.97
N ILE A 221 16.41 6.34 17.88
CA ILE A 221 15.24 7.15 17.50
C ILE A 221 14.84 8.05 18.68
N ALA A 222 14.70 7.48 19.88
CA ALA A 222 14.46 8.23 21.11
C ALA A 222 15.60 9.22 21.42
N GLY A 223 16.83 8.84 21.08
CA GLY A 223 18.03 9.67 21.21
C GLY A 223 17.97 10.94 20.36
N ALA A 224 17.34 10.89 19.19
CA ALA A 224 17.23 12.03 18.26
C ALA A 224 16.55 13.25 18.90
N ASP A 225 15.52 13.04 19.73
CA ASP A 225 14.85 14.10 20.50
C ASP A 225 15.75 14.63 21.64
N THR A 226 16.47 13.75 22.34
CA THR A 226 17.23 14.15 23.54
C THR A 226 18.66 14.65 23.32
N ASP A 227 19.26 14.37 22.17
CA ASP A 227 20.63 14.80 21.88
C ASP A 227 20.63 16.32 21.61
N PRO A 228 21.40 17.12 22.38
CA PRO A 228 21.42 18.58 22.21
C PRO A 228 21.99 19.03 20.85
N ALA A 229 22.61 18.14 20.07
CA ALA A 229 23.04 18.42 18.71
C ALA A 229 21.90 18.31 17.68
N TYR A 230 20.84 17.56 18.00
CA TYR A 230 19.85 17.11 17.02
C TYR A 230 18.40 17.43 17.39
N GLY A 231 18.07 17.43 18.69
CA GLY A 231 16.70 17.58 19.18
C GLY A 231 16.53 18.57 20.32
N ASN A 232 15.29 18.67 20.79
CA ASN A 232 14.85 19.71 21.72
C ASN A 232 14.45 19.18 23.12
N ALA A 233 14.45 17.85 23.30
CA ALA A 233 14.08 17.12 24.51
C ALA A 233 12.63 17.38 24.98
N ASP A 234 11.68 17.57 24.06
CA ASP A 234 10.27 17.83 24.37
C ASP A 234 9.43 16.56 24.56
N GLY A 235 9.99 15.38 24.24
CA GLY A 235 9.33 14.09 24.38
C GLY A 235 8.63 13.59 23.12
N GLU A 236 8.62 14.37 22.03
CA GLU A 236 8.20 13.95 20.70
C GLU A 236 9.43 13.72 19.83
N VAL A 237 9.47 12.60 19.09
CA VAL A 237 10.50 12.35 18.09
C VAL A 237 9.94 12.78 16.73
N THR A 238 10.41 13.90 16.22
CA THR A 238 9.97 14.46 14.94
C THR A 238 10.82 13.96 13.78
N ARG A 239 10.29 14.08 12.54
CA ARG A 239 11.10 13.80 11.34
C ARG A 239 12.29 14.75 11.20
N GLU A 240 12.16 16.01 11.61
CA GLU A 240 13.23 17.00 11.54
C GLU A 240 14.42 16.58 12.41
N GLU A 241 14.17 16.09 13.62
CA GLU A 241 15.21 15.58 14.51
C GLU A 241 15.88 14.35 13.94
N LEU A 242 15.10 13.41 13.39
CA LEU A 242 15.65 12.21 12.74
C LEU A 242 16.50 12.53 11.52
N MET A 243 16.16 13.56 10.74
CA MET A 243 16.98 14.04 9.62
C MET A 243 18.33 14.62 10.09
N ASN A 244 18.41 15.11 11.32
CA ASN A 244 19.64 15.67 11.87
C ASN A 244 20.60 14.61 12.41
N VAL A 245 20.20 13.34 12.50
CA VAL A 245 21.04 12.24 13.01
C VAL A 245 21.62 11.41 11.86
N PRO A 246 22.90 11.59 11.48
CA PRO A 246 23.54 10.70 10.52
C PRO A 246 23.65 9.28 11.09
N LEU A 247 23.44 8.25 10.28
CA LEU A 247 23.60 6.86 10.72
C LEU A 247 25.02 6.57 11.25
N SER A 248 26.03 7.27 10.72
CA SER A 248 27.42 7.17 11.19
C SER A 248 27.65 7.71 12.60
N ALA A 249 26.73 8.54 13.11
CA ALA A 249 26.79 9.08 14.46
C ALA A 249 26.14 8.15 15.50
N VAL A 250 25.31 7.19 15.06
CA VAL A 250 24.71 6.18 15.94
C VAL A 250 25.81 5.28 16.50
N ALA A 251 25.92 5.22 17.83
CA ALA A 251 26.96 4.45 18.47
C ALA A 251 26.76 2.95 18.21
N ARG A 252 27.85 2.24 17.90
CA ARG A 252 27.81 0.78 17.69
C ARG A 252 27.18 -0.01 18.86
N ALA A 253 27.27 0.52 20.08
CA ALA A 253 26.67 -0.10 21.26
C ALA A 253 25.13 -0.11 21.22
N ASP A 254 24.53 0.86 20.52
CA ASP A 254 23.08 1.03 20.40
C ASP A 254 22.52 0.30 19.15
N GLY A 255 23.39 -0.46 18.46
CA GLY A 255 23.12 -1.10 17.18
C GLY A 255 23.74 -0.32 16.03
N ALA A 256 24.50 -1.00 15.18
CA ALA A 256 25.05 -0.38 13.98
C ALA A 256 24.02 -0.52 12.84
N TYR A 257 23.46 0.61 12.42
CA TYR A 257 22.74 0.66 11.16
C TYR A 257 23.69 0.27 10.03
N SER A 258 23.27 -0.68 9.21
CA SER A 258 24.09 -1.17 8.10
C SER A 258 23.64 -0.52 6.80
N SER A 259 24.31 0.57 6.42
CA SER A 259 24.14 1.25 5.14
C SER A 259 25.50 1.49 4.49
N GLU A 260 25.61 1.24 3.20
CA GLU A 260 26.78 1.62 2.39
C GLU A 260 26.78 3.13 2.07
N TRP A 261 25.63 3.79 2.24
CA TRP A 261 25.42 5.19 1.88
C TRP A 261 25.35 6.07 3.13
N PRO A 262 25.83 7.33 3.05
CA PRO A 262 25.71 8.29 4.15
C PRO A 262 24.26 8.76 4.25
N LEU A 263 23.47 8.05 5.05
CA LEU A 263 22.06 8.37 5.32
C LEU A 263 21.92 8.97 6.72
N ASP A 264 20.79 9.63 6.94
CA ASP A 264 20.27 9.97 8.27
C ASP A 264 19.16 8.98 8.70
N LEU A 265 18.71 9.06 9.96
CA LEU A 265 17.66 8.17 10.48
C LEU A 265 16.33 8.35 9.75
N ALA A 266 15.94 9.57 9.38
CA ALA A 266 14.68 9.81 8.68
C ALA A 266 14.67 9.17 7.29
N THR A 267 15.77 9.29 6.54
CA THR A 267 15.95 8.68 5.23
C THR A 267 15.99 7.16 5.33
N TRP A 268 16.66 6.62 6.36
CA TRP A 268 16.62 5.18 6.63
C TRP A 268 15.20 4.68 6.86
N MET A 269 14.41 5.39 7.65
CA MET A 269 13.02 5.05 7.92
C MET A 269 12.14 5.14 6.67
N ASP A 270 12.36 6.11 5.77
CA ASP A 270 11.66 6.15 4.47
C ASP A 270 11.96 4.89 3.65
N MET A 271 13.21 4.42 3.63
CA MET A 271 13.56 3.16 2.97
C MET A 271 12.92 1.95 3.65
N ARG A 272 12.85 1.94 4.99
CA ARG A 272 12.16 0.87 5.73
C ARG A 272 10.65 0.88 5.51
N MET A 273 10.03 2.05 5.38
CA MET A 273 8.62 2.19 5.04
C MET A 273 8.30 1.52 3.70
N ALA A 274 9.20 1.57 2.72
CA ALA A 274 9.03 0.84 1.46
C ALA A 274 9.06 -0.69 1.60
N ASN A 275 9.46 -1.23 2.76
CA ASN A 275 9.59 -2.67 3.05
C ASN A 275 8.57 -3.18 4.09
N VAL A 276 7.61 -2.35 4.53
CA VAL A 276 6.60 -2.79 5.53
C VAL A 276 5.55 -3.72 4.95
N GLY A 277 5.35 -3.72 3.62
CA GLY A 277 4.32 -4.48 2.95
C GLY A 277 4.72 -5.92 2.67
N HIS A 278 3.87 -6.89 3.07
CA HIS A 278 4.07 -8.32 2.87
C HIS A 278 2.86 -8.93 2.16
N LEU A 279 3.10 -9.57 1.02
CA LEU A 279 2.08 -10.23 0.22
C LEU A 279 1.51 -11.44 0.99
N ASN A 280 0.20 -11.41 1.22
CA ASN A 280 -0.55 -12.41 2.00
C ASN A 280 0.10 -12.68 3.38
N GLY A 281 0.84 -11.71 3.92
CA GLY A 281 1.51 -11.79 5.22
C GLY A 281 2.78 -12.64 5.27
N THR A 282 3.32 -13.12 4.13
CA THR A 282 4.46 -14.05 4.14
C THR A 282 5.67 -13.59 3.34
N GLU A 283 5.48 -12.93 2.22
CA GLU A 283 6.56 -12.56 1.31
C GLU A 283 6.69 -11.03 1.28
N ALA A 284 7.87 -10.51 1.61
CA ALA A 284 8.12 -9.07 1.51
C ALA A 284 7.83 -8.59 0.08
N CYS A 285 7.11 -7.47 -0.02
CA CYS A 285 6.62 -6.93 -1.27
C CYS A 285 7.05 -5.48 -1.42
N SER A 286 8.37 -5.26 -1.48
CA SER A 286 8.94 -3.92 -1.53
C SER A 286 9.09 -3.42 -2.97
N SER A 287 9.21 -2.10 -3.14
CA SER A 287 9.69 -1.48 -4.39
C SER A 287 11.21 -1.37 -4.47
N LEU A 288 11.90 -1.80 -3.42
CA LEU A 288 13.35 -1.75 -3.26
C LEU A 288 13.89 -3.19 -3.27
N ASP A 289 14.04 -3.77 -4.46
CA ASP A 289 14.91 -4.94 -4.61
C ASP A 289 16.36 -4.49 -4.34
N LEU A 290 16.82 -4.70 -3.11
CA LEU A 290 18.20 -4.44 -2.67
C LEU A 290 19.04 -5.74 -2.68
N GLU A 291 18.80 -6.62 -3.66
CA GLU A 291 19.72 -7.73 -3.97
C GLU A 291 20.96 -7.26 -4.75
#